data_AF-G8SJJ0-F1
#
_entry.id   AF-G8SJJ0-F1
#
_cell.length_a   1.000
_cell.length_b   1.000
_cell.length_c   1.000
_cell.angle_alpha   90.00
_cell.angle_beta   90.00
_cell.angle_gamma   90.00
#
_symmetry.space_group_name_H-M   'P 1'
#
loop_
_entity.id
_entity.type
_entity.pdbx_description
1 polymer ?
#
loop_
_entity_poly.entity_id
_entity_poly.type
_entity_poly.pdbx_seq_one_letter_code
_entity_poly.pdbx_strand_id
1 'polypeptide(L)' 'MAIRMPTAEKRTAHDITDGVPVSWVIQPDGSAAAYPSERWQTRS' A
#
# COMPACT_ATOMS: atom_id res chain seq x y z
N MET A 1 14.02 4.51 -1.60
CA MET A 1 12.64 4.20 -1.14
C MET A 1 11.73 4.24 -2.37
N ALA A 2 11.02 3.16 -2.66
CA ALA A 2 10.14 3.07 -3.83
C ALA A 2 8.70 2.82 -3.34
N ILE A 3 7.75 3.60 -3.87
CA ILE A 3 6.32 3.45 -3.61
C ILE A 3 5.69 2.84 -4.85
N ARG A 4 4.99 1.72 -4.70
CA ARG A 4 4.27 1.05 -5.78
C ARG A 4 2.89 0.62 -5.31
N MET A 5 2.03 0.23 -6.25
CA MET A 5 0.81 -0.49 -5.89
C MET A 5 1.15 -1.95 -5.57
N PRO A 6 0.53 -2.56 -4.54
CA PRO A 6 0.71 -3.99 -4.29
C PRO A 6 0.03 -4.82 -5.38
N THR A 7 0.62 -5.98 -5.69
CA THR A 7 0.01 -7.01 -6.54
C THR A 7 -1.17 -7.67 -5.81
N ALA A 8 -2.04 -8.37 -6.55
CA ALA A 8 -3.20 -9.07 -5.96
C ALA A 8 -2.77 -10.07 -4.85
N GLU A 9 -1.74 -10.87 -5.08
CA GLU A 9 -1.20 -11.79 -4.05
C GLU A 9 -0.79 -11.08 -2.76
N LYS A 10 -0.18 -9.90 -2.87
CA LYS A 10 0.23 -9.09 -1.71
C LYS A 10 -0.96 -8.50 -0.96
N ARG A 11 -2.06 -8.21 -1.66
CA ARG A 11 -3.29 -7.76 -1.02
C ARG A 11 -3.91 -8.88 -0.20
N THR A 12 -3.99 -10.09 -0.75
CA THR A 12 -4.48 -11.27 -0.02
C THR A 12 -3.62 -11.60 1.19
N ALA A 13 -2.29 -11.57 1.05
CA ALA A 13 -1.38 -11.89 2.16
C ALA A 13 -1.43 -10.87 3.32
N HIS A 14 -1.90 -9.65 3.07
CA HIS A 14 -1.96 -8.57 4.05
C HIS A 14 -3.41 -8.14 4.39
N ASP A 15 -4.39 -8.97 4.02
CA ASP A 15 -5.83 -8.72 4.25
C ASP A 15 -6.30 -7.33 3.79
N ILE A 16 -5.79 -6.89 2.64
CA ILE A 16 -6.13 -5.59 2.05
C ILE A 16 -7.36 -5.77 1.16
N THR A 17 -8.50 -5.26 1.63
CA THR A 17 -9.77 -5.26 0.89
C THR A 17 -9.61 -4.71 -0.52
N ASP A 18 -10.13 -5.41 -1.52
CA ASP A 18 -10.09 -4.96 -2.91
C ASP A 18 -10.77 -3.60 -3.10
N GLY A 19 -10.21 -2.79 -3.99
CA GLY A 19 -10.64 -1.41 -4.22
C GLY A 19 -10.13 -0.39 -3.20
N VAL A 20 -9.53 -0.82 -2.07
CA VAL A 20 -8.89 0.12 -1.13
C VAL A 20 -7.54 0.57 -1.67
N PRO A 21 -7.35 1.88 -1.95
CA PRO A 21 -6.05 2.39 -2.33
C PRO A 21 -5.11 2.33 -1.13
N VAL A 22 -3.93 1.75 -1.35
CA VAL A 22 -2.89 1.60 -0.33
C VAL A 22 -1.53 1.97 -0.90
N SER A 23 -0.66 2.52 -0.06
CA SER A 23 0.73 2.81 -0.39
C SER A 23 1.59 1.64 0.04
N TRP A 24 2.22 0.96 -0.92
CA TRP A 24 3.14 -0.13 -0.63
C TRP A 24 4.58 0.38 -0.58
N VAL A 25 5.17 0.37 0.61
CA VAL A 25 6.52 0.88 0.85
C VAL A 25 7.48 -0.29 1.06
N ILE A 26 8.55 -0.32 0.27
CA ILE A 26 9.68 -1.24 0.48
C ILE A 26 10.78 -0.48 1.22
N GLN A 27 11.13 -0.97 2.41
CA GLN A 27 12.20 -0.42 3.24
C GLN A 27 13.58 -0.89 2.75
N PRO A 28 14.68 -0.21 3.16
CA PRO A 28 16.04 -0.58 2.74
C PRO A 28 16.49 -1.98 3.18
N ASP A 29 15.90 -2.51 4.26
CA ASP A 29 16.14 -3.88 4.76
C ASP A 29 15.38 -4.96 3.97
N GLY A 30 14.61 -4.55 2.96
CA GLY A 30 13.79 -5.44 2.13
C GLY A 30 12.40 -5.74 2.72
N SER A 31 12.11 -5.27 3.94
CA SER A 31 10.78 -5.39 4.52
C SER A 31 9.75 -4.54 3.76
N ALA A 32 8.49 -4.96 3.81
CA ALA A 32 7.40 -4.27 3.15
C ALA A 32 6.32 -3.87 4.15
N ALA A 33 5.85 -2.63 4.05
CA ALA A 33 4.74 -2.10 4.83
C ALA A 33 3.65 -1.55 3.90
N ALA A 34 2.40 -1.79 4.28
CA ALA A 34 1.22 -1.26 3.62
C ALA A 34 0.58 -0.19 4.51
N TYR A 35 0.30 0.97 3.93
CA TYR A 35 -0.40 2.06 4.61
C TYR A 35 -1.70 2.38 3.87
N PRO A 36 -2.84 2.57 4.57
CA PRO A 36 -4.06 3.08 3.95
C PRO A 36 -3.77 4.43 3.27
N SER A 37 -4.18 4.58 2.01
CA SER A 37 -4.00 5.84 1.28
C SER A 37 -5.08 6.87 1.61
N GLU A 38 -5.68 6.82 2.80
CA GLU A 38 -6.79 7.68 3.28
C GLU A 38 -6.49 9.20 3.26
N ARG A 39 -5.31 9.62 2.81
CA ARG A 39 -4.88 11.03 2.78
C ARG A 39 -4.86 11.73 1.42
N TRP A 40 -5.33 11.10 0.34
CA TRP A 40 -5.31 11.75 -0.99
C TRP A 40 -6.62 12.46 -1.37
N GLN A 41 -7.64 12.46 -0.50
CA GLN A 41 -8.80 13.36 -0.62
C GLN A 41 -8.69 14.54 0.37
N THR A 42 -7.64 15.34 0.25
CA THR A 42 -7.75 16.77 0.61
C THR A 42 -7.71 17.56 -0.68
N ARG A 43 -8.86 17.62 -1.35
CA ARG A 43 -9.16 18.71 -2.27
C ARG A 43 -10.29 19.52 -1.64
N SER A 44 -9.88 20.48 -0.81
CA SER A 44 -10.58 21.74 -0.60
C SER A 44 -10.84 22.46 -1.91
#